data_AF-A0A7X0EUY1-F1
#
_entry.id   AF-A0A7X0EUY1-F1
#
_cell.length_a   1.000
_cell.length_b   1.000
_cell.length_c   1.000
_cell.angle_alpha   90.00
_cell.angle_beta   90.00
_cell.angle_gamma   90.00
#
_symmetry.space_group_name_H-M   'P 1'
#
loop_
_entity.id
_entity.type
_entity.pdbx_description
1 polymer ?
#
loop_
_entity_poly.entity_id
_entity_poly.type
_entity_poly.pdbx_seq_one_letter_code
_entity_poly.pdbx_strand_id
1 'polypeptide(L)'
;MHGDAWTGNVVTTDDGEAVLLDLERCSIGPPEWDLTSTAVKAFTLAGITADDYNTFVGTYEHDVTAWPWFETLRDIREFRMTCMAAQVASENPQRHDEVLLRLACLRGEHGPRPWPWTAVP
;
A
#
# COMPACT_ATOMS: atom_id res chain seq x y z
N MET A 1 1.67 -12.29 -9.85
CA MET A 1 1.41 -11.03 -9.14
C MET A 1 2.26 -9.94 -9.75
N HIS A 2 1.72 -8.73 -9.87
CA HIS A 2 2.44 -7.54 -10.32
C HIS A 2 3.59 -7.18 -9.36
N GLY A 3 3.40 -7.39 -8.05
CA GLY A 3 4.40 -7.11 -7.03
C GLY A 3 4.40 -5.66 -6.54
N ASP A 4 3.74 -4.76 -7.28
CA ASP A 4 3.50 -3.37 -6.89
C ASP A 4 2.23 -2.80 -7.54
N ALA A 5 1.12 -3.52 -7.42
CA ALA A 5 -0.16 -3.09 -7.96
C ALA A 5 -0.76 -1.94 -7.13
N TRP A 6 -0.66 -0.72 -7.65
CA TRP A 6 -1.37 0.45 -7.13
C TRP A 6 -1.88 1.30 -8.30
N THR A 7 -2.80 2.23 -8.02
CA THR A 7 -3.48 3.03 -9.05
C THR A 7 -2.54 3.81 -9.97
N GLY A 8 -1.33 4.16 -9.53
CA GLY A 8 -0.33 4.83 -10.38
C GLY A 8 0.30 3.92 -11.44
N ASN A 9 0.21 2.59 -11.27
CA ASN A 9 0.72 1.59 -12.21
C ASN A 9 -0.39 1.02 -13.11
N VAL A 10 -1.56 1.68 -13.16
CA VAL A 10 -2.68 1.30 -14.03
C VAL A 10 -3.03 2.46 -14.95
N VAL A 11 -3.11 2.19 -16.24
CA VAL A 11 -3.61 3.14 -17.24
C VAL A 11 -4.87 2.58 -17.87
N THR A 12 -5.93 3.38 -17.93
CA THR A 12 -7.16 3.06 -18.65
C THR A 12 -7.20 3.82 -19.96
N THR A 13 -7.49 3.13 -21.06
CA THR A 13 -7.66 3.74 -22.39
C THR A 13 -9.11 4.19 -22.61
N ASP A 14 -9.33 5.03 -23.63
CA ASP A 14 -10.67 5.56 -23.96
C ASP A 14 -11.69 4.47 -24.35
N ASP A 15 -11.20 3.31 -24.84
CA ASP A 15 -12.01 2.12 -25.16
C ASP A 15 -12.22 1.18 -23.96
N GLY A 16 -11.74 1.56 -22.77
CA GLY A 16 -12.01 0.84 -21.51
C GLY A 16 -11.04 -0.30 -21.19
N GLU A 17 -9.96 -0.47 -21.97
CA GLU A 17 -8.90 -1.42 -21.65
C GLU A 17 -8.03 -0.90 -20.49
N ALA A 18 -7.62 -1.81 -19.61
CA ALA A 18 -6.72 -1.51 -18.49
C ALA A 18 -5.35 -2.13 -18.73
N VAL A 19 -4.31 -1.30 -18.73
CA VAL A 19 -2.91 -1.69 -18.92
C VAL A 19 -2.16 -1.52 -17.62
N LEU A 20 -1.46 -2.58 -17.21
CA LEU A 20 -0.54 -2.55 -16.07
C LEU A 20 0.85 -2.10 -16.53
N LEU A 21 1.45 -1.20 -15.77
CA LEU A 21 2.79 -0.67 -15.99
C LEU A 21 3.77 -1.23 -14.95
N ASP A 22 5.04 -0.86 -15.07
CA ASP A 22 6.05 -1.06 -14.01
C ASP A 22 6.19 -2.53 -13.52
N LEU A 23 6.47 -3.43 -14.46
CA LEU A 23 6.50 -4.88 -14.24
C LEU A 23 7.83 -5.40 -13.68
N GLU A 24 8.73 -4.53 -13.24
CA GLU A 24 10.06 -4.89 -12.72
C GLU A 24 10.01 -5.74 -11.43
N ARG A 25 8.87 -5.73 -10.73
CA ARG A 25 8.60 -6.53 -9.51
C ARG A 25 7.67 -7.72 -9.76
N CYS A 26 7.30 -7.97 -11.01
CA CYS A 26 6.41 -9.05 -11.37
C CYS A 26 7.01 -10.39 -10.97
N SER A 27 6.22 -11.22 -10.30
CA SER A 27 6.69 -12.47 -9.71
C SER A 27 5.58 -13.51 -9.57
N ILE A 28 5.98 -14.76 -9.35
CA ILE A 28 5.07 -15.85 -9.00
C ILE A 28 4.89 -15.84 -7.48
N GLY A 29 3.65 -15.71 -7.03
CA GLY A 29 3.30 -15.63 -5.61
C GLY A 29 1.80 -15.39 -5.40
N PRO A 30 1.38 -15.26 -4.13
CA PRO A 30 -0.03 -15.08 -3.77
C PRO A 30 -0.58 -13.76 -4.34
N PRO A 31 -1.73 -13.77 -5.04
CA PRO A 31 -2.37 -12.54 -5.52
C PRO A 31 -2.69 -11.56 -4.38
N GLU A 32 -2.88 -12.05 -3.16
CA GLU A 32 -3.15 -11.27 -1.94
C GLU A 32 -2.09 -10.20 -1.68
N TRP A 33 -0.86 -10.37 -2.16
CA TRP A 33 0.16 -9.32 -2.09
C TRP A 33 -0.25 -8.05 -2.83
N ASP A 34 -0.81 -8.18 -4.03
CA ASP A 34 -1.23 -7.04 -4.83
C ASP A 34 -2.46 -6.37 -4.19
N LEU A 35 -3.40 -7.15 -3.67
CA LEU A 35 -4.62 -6.65 -3.02
C LEU A 35 -4.33 -5.92 -1.71
N THR A 36 -3.31 -6.37 -0.98
CA THR A 36 -2.87 -5.74 0.26
C THR A 36 -2.53 -4.26 0.06
N SER A 37 -2.02 -3.87 -1.12
CA SER A 37 -1.73 -2.46 -1.42
C SER A 37 -2.97 -1.59 -1.37
N THR A 38 -4.09 -2.06 -1.92
CA THR A 38 -5.39 -1.35 -1.88
C THR A 38 -5.96 -1.30 -0.46
N ALA A 39 -5.87 -2.41 0.28
CA ALA A 39 -6.32 -2.45 1.68
C ALA A 39 -5.49 -1.53 2.59
N VAL A 40 -4.16 -1.48 2.42
CA VAL A 40 -3.28 -0.54 3.12
C VAL A 40 -3.66 0.91 2.78
N LYS A 41 -3.94 1.21 1.51
CA LYS A 41 -4.40 2.54 1.09
C LYS A 41 -5.70 2.92 1.80
N ALA A 42 -6.66 2.01 1.92
CA ALA A 42 -7.92 2.26 2.61
C ALA A 42 -7.73 2.44 4.13
N PHE A 43 -7.10 1.47 4.79
CA PHE A 43 -7.19 1.33 6.24
C PHE A 43 -5.96 1.80 7.01
N THR A 44 -4.80 1.88 6.35
CA THR A 44 -3.58 2.43 6.98
C THR A 44 -3.42 3.90 6.70
N LEU A 45 -3.71 4.31 5.47
CA LEU A 45 -3.43 5.67 4.99
C LEU A 45 -4.68 6.54 4.88
N ALA A 46 -5.89 5.96 5.00
CA ALA A 46 -7.15 6.64 4.69
C ALA A 46 -7.13 7.34 3.31
N GLY A 47 -6.43 6.75 2.34
CA GLY A 47 -6.22 7.31 1.00
C GLY A 47 -7.30 6.96 -0.02
N ILE A 48 -8.23 6.07 0.34
CA ILE A 48 -9.50 5.82 -0.37
C ILE A 48 -10.61 5.61 0.66
N THR A 49 -11.86 5.78 0.24
CA THR A 49 -13.00 5.58 1.13
C THR A 49 -13.27 4.08 1.38
N ALA A 50 -14.01 3.78 2.45
CA ALA A 50 -14.47 2.41 2.69
C ALA A 50 -15.40 1.91 1.56
N ASP A 51 -16.19 2.81 0.96
CA ASP A 51 -17.09 2.46 -0.16
C ASP A 51 -16.30 2.14 -1.45
N ASP A 52 -15.21 2.86 -1.71
CA ASP A 52 -14.30 2.54 -2.82
C ASP A 52 -13.62 1.18 -2.60
N TYR A 53 -13.19 0.89 -1.36
CA TYR A 53 -12.63 -0.41 -1.01
C TYR A 53 -13.67 -1.53 -1.18
N ASN A 54 -14.91 -1.33 -0.72
CA ASN A 54 -15.99 -2.30 -0.89
C ASN A 54 -16.32 -2.54 -2.37
N THR A 55 -16.25 -1.51 -3.20
CA THR A 55 -16.43 -1.63 -4.66
C THR A 55 -15.31 -2.45 -5.29
N PHE A 56 -14.06 -2.20 -4.88
CA PHE A 56 -12.90 -3.01 -5.29
C PHE A 56 -13.06 -4.48 -4.90
N VAL A 57 -13.43 -4.76 -3.65
CA VAL A 57 -13.70 -6.12 -3.16
C VAL A 57 -14.82 -6.80 -3.95
N GLY A 58 -15.93 -6.08 -4.20
CA GLY A 58 -17.05 -6.61 -4.98
C GLY A 58 -16.69 -6.91 -6.44
N THR A 59 -15.78 -6.14 -7.04
CA THR A 59 -15.32 -6.35 -8.41
C THR A 59 -14.28 -7.46 -8.52
N TYR A 60 -13.37 -7.54 -7.55
CA TYR A 60 -12.33 -8.57 -7.50
C TYR A 60 -12.86 -9.92 -6.96
N GLU A 61 -14.01 -9.90 -6.28
CA GLU A 61 -14.65 -11.05 -5.63
C GLU A 61 -13.82 -11.67 -4.48
N HIS A 62 -12.87 -10.91 -3.92
CA HIS A 62 -12.03 -11.34 -2.80
C HIS A 62 -11.70 -10.17 -1.86
N ASP A 63 -12.11 -10.29 -0.59
CA ASP A 63 -11.67 -9.38 0.47
C ASP A 63 -10.39 -9.92 1.10
N VAL A 64 -9.26 -9.29 0.78
CA VAL A 64 -7.98 -9.68 1.36
C VAL A 64 -7.97 -9.49 2.87
N THR A 65 -8.76 -8.58 3.45
CA THR A 65 -8.76 -8.35 4.90
C THR A 65 -9.36 -9.50 5.71
N ALA A 66 -10.18 -10.34 5.08
CA ALA A 66 -10.73 -11.55 5.68
C ALA A 66 -9.75 -12.74 5.63
N TRP A 67 -8.64 -12.61 4.92
CA TRP A 67 -7.65 -13.69 4.78
C TRP A 67 -6.76 -13.80 6.04
N PRO A 68 -6.53 -15.01 6.59
CA PRO A 68 -5.80 -15.17 7.86
C PRO A 68 -4.39 -14.59 7.91
N TRP A 69 -3.74 -14.40 6.75
CA TRP A 69 -2.37 -13.89 6.64
C TRP A 69 -2.30 -12.42 6.22
N PHE A 70 -3.45 -11.76 6.11
CA PHE A 70 -3.54 -10.36 5.71
C PHE A 70 -2.67 -9.45 6.57
N GLU A 71 -2.76 -9.59 7.90
CA GLU A 71 -2.01 -8.74 8.81
C GLU A 71 -0.50 -8.85 8.59
N THR A 72 -0.02 -10.06 8.27
CA THR A 72 1.40 -10.27 7.94
C THR A 72 1.80 -9.53 6.66
N LEU A 73 1.00 -9.63 5.59
CA LEU A 73 1.32 -8.91 4.35
C LEU A 73 1.18 -7.39 4.50
N ARG A 74 0.17 -6.93 5.25
CA ARG A 74 -0.03 -5.53 5.62
C ARG A 74 1.21 -4.98 6.33
N ASP A 75 1.66 -5.65 7.38
CA ASP A 75 2.81 -5.22 8.18
C ASP A 75 4.10 -5.20 7.34
N ILE A 76 4.30 -6.20 6.45
CA ILE A 76 5.43 -6.20 5.51
C ILE A 76 5.33 -5.00 4.54
N ARG A 77 4.15 -4.71 3.99
CA ARG A 77 3.93 -3.59 3.06
C ARG A 77 4.22 -2.25 3.73
N GLU A 78 3.71 -2.04 4.93
CA GLU A 78 3.93 -0.84 5.73
C GLU A 78 5.41 -0.66 6.13
N PHE A 79 6.08 -1.75 6.49
CA PHE A 79 7.51 -1.73 6.75
C PHE A 79 8.30 -1.36 5.49
N ARG A 80 7.94 -1.91 4.32
CA ARG A 80 8.56 -1.53 3.04
C ARG A 80 8.37 -0.04 2.72
N MET A 81 7.18 0.51 2.97
CA MET A 81 6.93 1.96 2.84
C MET A 81 7.81 2.78 3.78
N THR A 82 8.07 2.29 5.00
CA THR A 82 8.96 2.93 5.96
C THR A 82 10.41 2.88 5.50
N CYS A 83 10.87 1.75 4.96
CA CYS A 83 12.21 1.64 4.36
C CYS A 83 12.39 2.58 3.17
N MET A 84 11.38 2.72 2.30
CA MET A 84 11.41 3.68 1.19
C MET A 84 11.54 5.12 1.70
N ALA A 85 10.76 5.50 2.72
CA ALA A 85 10.90 6.81 3.35
C ALA A 85 12.29 7.04 3.95
N ALA A 86 12.89 6.02 4.57
CA ALA A 86 14.24 6.09 5.10
C ALA A 86 15.29 6.26 4.00
N GLN A 87 15.13 5.59 2.86
CA GLN A 87 16.00 5.77 1.70
C GLN A 87 15.92 7.21 1.18
N VAL A 88 14.72 7.76 1.00
CA VAL A 88 14.54 9.17 0.60
C VAL A 88 15.14 10.12 1.63
N ALA A 89 14.95 9.88 2.93
CA ALA A 89 15.50 10.72 3.99
C ALA A 89 17.03 10.70 4.04
N SER A 90 17.68 9.64 3.54
CA SER A 90 19.15 9.60 3.44
C SER A 90 19.71 10.62 2.45
N GLU A 91 18.91 11.02 1.46
CA GLU A 91 19.26 12.03 0.45
C GLU A 91 18.61 13.40 0.73
N ASN A 92 17.59 13.43 1.60
CA ASN A 92 16.79 14.61 1.93
C ASN A 92 16.51 14.66 3.46
N PRO A 93 17.38 15.31 4.25
CA PRO A 93 17.26 15.36 5.71
C PRO A 93 15.93 15.92 6.24
N GLN A 94 15.23 16.75 5.45
CA GLN A 94 13.92 17.29 5.79
C GLN A 94 12.83 16.21 5.91
N ARG A 95 13.08 14.99 5.44
CA ARG A 95 12.17 13.85 5.54
C ARG A 95 12.44 12.96 6.76
N HIS A 96 13.42 13.28 7.60
CA HIS A 96 13.78 12.43 8.74
C HIS A 96 12.63 12.26 9.75
N ASP A 97 11.88 13.33 10.02
CA ASP A 97 10.76 13.30 10.96
C ASP A 97 9.64 12.34 10.51
N GLU A 98 9.41 12.23 9.20
CA GLU A 98 8.46 11.26 8.63
C GLU A 98 8.91 9.82 8.92
N VAL A 99 10.22 9.52 8.83
CA VAL A 99 10.74 8.18 9.14
C VAL A 99 10.55 7.85 10.61
N LEU A 100 10.83 8.80 11.51
CA LEU A 100 10.62 8.63 12.94
C LEU A 100 9.15 8.40 13.28
N LEU A 101 8.25 9.19 12.66
CA LEU A 101 6.81 9.01 12.79
C LEU A 101 6.36 7.61 12.36
N ARG A 102 6.83 7.13 11.20
CA ARG A 102 6.51 5.78 10.70
C ARG A 102 7.01 4.68 11.64
N LEU A 103 8.23 4.80 12.15
CA LEU A 103 8.78 3.85 13.11
C LEU A 103 7.97 3.81 14.41
N ALA A 104 7.57 4.97 14.94
CA ALA A 104 6.73 5.06 16.13
C ALA A 104 5.35 4.39 15.89
N CYS A 105 4.74 4.63 14.72
CA CYS A 105 3.49 3.98 14.31
C CYS A 105 3.62 2.44 14.28
N LEU A 106 4.65 1.92 13.60
CA LEU A 106 4.90 0.46 13.51
C LEU A 106 5.20 -0.19 14.86
N ARG A 107 5.77 0.56 15.81
CA ARG A 107 6.01 0.09 17.19
C ARG A 107 4.76 0.17 18.08
N GLY A 108 3.66 0.72 17.58
CA GLY A 108 2.43 0.93 18.36
C GLY A 108 2.47 2.14 19.27
N GLU A 109 3.46 3.02 19.13
CA GLU A 109 3.64 4.23 19.95
C GLU A 109 2.71 5.38 19.51
N HIS A 110 2.05 5.25 18.34
CA HIS A 110 1.18 6.27 17.77
C HIS A 110 -0.30 5.84 17.62
N GLY A 111 -0.74 4.84 18.39
CA GLY A 111 -2.12 4.37 18.39
C GLY A 111 -2.51 3.60 17.13
N PRO A 112 -3.82 3.30 16.95
CA PRO A 112 -4.30 2.53 15.82
C PRO A 112 -4.22 3.33 14.51
N ARG A 113 -4.24 2.60 13.39
CA ARG A 113 -4.45 3.15 12.05
C ARG A 113 -5.82 3.86 11.94
N PRO A 114 -6.04 4.79 11.00
CA PRO A 114 -5.08 5.26 9.99
C PRO A 114 -4.04 6.21 10.57
N TRP A 115 -2.83 6.17 10.02
CA TRP A 115 -1.72 7.01 10.44
C TRP A 115 -1.52 8.21 9.48
N PRO A 116 -1.07 9.38 9.98
CA PRO A 116 -0.94 10.60 9.19
C PRO A 116 0.36 10.64 8.38
N TRP A 117 0.72 9.54 7.71
CA TRP A 117 1.94 9.46 6.91
C TRP A 117 1.83 10.30 5.64
N THR A 118 2.89 11.03 5.32
CA THR A 118 2.95 11.84 4.10
C THR A 118 3.56 11.04 2.95
N ALA A 119 3.13 11.30 1.71
CA ALA A 119 3.72 10.63 0.55
C ALA A 119 5.22 10.93 0.44
N VAL A 120 6.00 9.88 0.18
CA VAL A 120 7.41 9.98 -0.18
C VAL A 120 7.52 9.73 -1.69
N PRO A 121 8.36 10.51 -2.40
CA PRO A 121 8.57 10.36 -3.83
C PRO A 121 9.23 9.03 -4.18
#